data_AF-A0A2G5VE69-F1
#
_entry.id   AF-A0A2G5VE69-F1
#
_cell.length_a   1.000
_cell.length_b   1.000
_cell.length_c   1.000
_cell.angle_alpha   90.00
_cell.angle_beta   90.00
_cell.angle_gamma   90.00
#
_symmetry.space_group_name_H-M   'P 1'
#
loop_
_entity.id
_entity.type
_entity.pdbx_description
1 polymer ?
#
loop_
_entity_poly.entity_id
_entity_poly.type
_entity_poly.pdbx_seq_one_letter_code
_entity_poly.pdbx_strand_id
1 'polypeptide(L)' 'MPCRLRKITVYETKSRFYIIGCDSTGSRYNVLKIDRVDPKALITGEPEYDYTREEILELLSTISDGSSGT' A
#
# COMPACT_ATOMS: atom_id res chain seq x y z
N MET A 1 17.58 4.05 -15.60
CA MET A 1 17.77 4.80 -14.33
C MET A 1 16.94 4.09 -13.27
N PRO A 2 17.50 3.66 -12.13
CA PRO A 2 16.69 3.01 -11.12
C PRO A 2 15.71 4.04 -10.54
N CYS A 3 14.42 3.80 -10.76
CA CYS A 3 13.32 4.59 -10.19
C CYS A 3 13.41 4.45 -8.67
N ARG A 4 13.85 5.52 -8.00
CA ARG A 4 14.20 5.47 -6.58
C ARG A 4 12.97 5.85 -5.77
N LEU A 5 12.40 4.88 -5.07
CA LEU A 5 11.36 5.12 -4.07
C LEU A 5 11.86 6.20 -3.10
N ARG A 6 11.15 7.32 -3.03
CA ARG A 6 11.57 8.48 -2.22
C ARG A 6 10.69 8.70 -1.00
N LYS A 7 9.44 8.24 -1.06
CA LYS A 7 8.48 8.36 0.03
C LYS A 7 7.76 7.03 0.22
N ILE A 8 7.77 6.56 1.47
CA ILE A 8 7.09 5.35 1.90
C ILE A 8 6.17 5.76 3.04
N THR A 9 4.89 5.43 2.93
CA THR A 9 3.91 5.59 3.99
C THR A 9 3.41 4.22 4.40
N VAL A 10 3.44 3.92 5.69
CA VAL A 10 2.95 2.64 6.22
C VAL A 10 1.66 2.89 6.98
N TYR A 11 0.64 2.11 6.66
CA TYR A 11 -0.64 2.08 7.34
C TYR A 11 -0.77 0.75 8.08
N GLU A 12 -1.08 0.85 9.36
CA GLU A 12 -1.30 -0.29 10.23
C GLU A 12 -2.79 -0.56 10.36
N THR A 13 -3.17 -1.84 10.27
CA THR A 13 -4.53 -2.30 10.60
C THR A 13 -4.47 -3.45 11.62
N LYS A 14 -5.62 -3.84 12.17
CA LYS A 14 -5.70 -4.91 13.18
C LYS A 14 -5.03 -6.21 12.70
N SER A 15 -5.15 -6.55 11.41
CA SER A 15 -4.64 -7.82 10.86
C SER A 15 -3.58 -7.67 9.76
N ARG A 16 -3.33 -6.47 9.22
CA ARG A 16 -2.44 -6.27 8.06
C ARG A 16 -1.67 -4.95 8.13
N PHE A 17 -0.51 -4.90 7.49
CA PHE A 17 0.21 -3.67 7.18
C PHE A 17 0.11 -3.37 5.69
N TYR A 18 -0.12 -2.09 5.36
CA TYR A 18 -0.16 -1.60 4.00
C TYR A 18 0.97 -0.59 3.84
N ILE A 19 1.91 -0.88 2.95
CA ILE A 19 3.05 0.00 2.66
C ILE A 19 2.82 0.60 1.28
N ILE A 20 2.74 1.91 1.22
CA ILE A 20 2.53 2.66 -0.01
C ILE A 20 3.80 3.42 -0.34
N GLY A 21 4.45 3.01 -1.41
CA GLY A 21 5.64 3.63 -1.96
C GLY A 21 5.30 4.53 -3.14
N CYS A 22 5.95 5.68 -3.24
CA CYS A 22 5.79 6.56 -4.39
C CYS A 22 7.15 6.98 -4.95
N ASP A 23 7.24 7.05 -6.28
CA ASP A 23 8.41 7.60 -6.97
C ASP A 23 8.46 9.13 -6.83
N SER A 24 9.65 9.72 -7.03
CA SER A 24 9.92 11.15 -7.08
C SER A 24 8.95 11.98 -7.93
N THR A 25 8.39 11.39 -8.99
CA THR A 25 7.45 12.07 -9.89
C THR A 25 6.00 12.05 -9.41
N GLY A 26 5.67 11.30 -8.36
CA GLY A 26 4.28 11.15 -7.94
C GLY A 26 3.41 10.35 -8.92
N SER A 27 4.02 9.80 -9.98
CA SER A 27 3.29 9.19 -11.10
C SER A 27 3.04 7.70 -10.93
N ARG A 28 3.80 7.04 -10.07
CA ARG A 28 3.73 5.60 -9.82
C ARG A 28 3.63 5.34 -8.33
N TYR A 29 2.63 4.55 -7.94
CA TYR A 29 2.40 4.12 -6.58
C TYR A 29 2.54 2.61 -6.50
N ASN A 30 3.38 2.14 -5.58
CA ASN A 30 3.55 0.74 -5.26
C ASN A 30 2.85 0.44 -3.95
N VAL A 31 2.02 -0.60 -3.91
CA VAL A 31 1.34 -1.04 -2.68
C VAL A 31 1.82 -2.42 -2.30
N LEU A 32 2.26 -2.56 -1.06
CA LEU A 32 2.68 -3.81 -0.44
C LEU A 32 1.72 -4.12 0.70
N LYS A 33 1.14 -5.32 0.68
CA LYS A 33 0.26 -5.81 1.74
C LYS A 33 0.97 -6.93 2.49
N ILE A 34 1.07 -6.77 3.81
CA ILE A 34 1.70 -7.73 4.71
C ILE A 34 0.66 -8.20 5.71
N ASP A 35 0.32 -9.47 5.73
CA ASP A 35 -0.54 -10.03 6.77
C ASP A 35 0.25 -10.18 8.08
N ARG A 36 -0.37 -9.83 9.21
CA ARG A 36 0.22 -9.95 10.56
C ARG A 36 0.28 -11.38 11.05
N VAL A 37 -0.63 -12.22 10.55
CA VAL A 37 -0.77 -13.62 10.97
C VAL A 37 0.21 -14.52 10.21
N ASP A 38 0.43 -14.23 8.93
CA ASP A 38 1.41 -14.95 8.12
C ASP A 38 2.37 -13.95 7.44
N PRO A 39 3.56 -13.71 8.03
CA PRO A 39 4.52 -12.74 7.48
C PRO A 39 5.15 -13.19 6.15
N LYS A 40 4.87 -14.42 5.67
CA LYS A 40 5.36 -14.93 4.39
C LYS A 40 4.38 -14.68 3.24
N ALA A 41 3.11 -14.39 3.54
CA ALA A 41 2.12 -13.94 2.57
C ALA A 41 2.32 -12.46 2.22
N LEU A 42 3.51 -12.11 1.71
CA LEU A 42 3.76 -10.78 1.16
C LEU A 42 3.06 -10.68 -0.20
N ILE A 43 1.91 -10.00 -0.22
CA ILE A 43 1.22 -9.71 -1.48
C ILE A 43 1.71 -8.33 -1.93
N THR A 44 2.74 -8.34 -2.76
CA THR A 44 3.09 -7.18 -3.58
C THR A 44 1.98 -6.98 -4.60
N GLY A 45 1.39 -5.78 -4.68
CA GLY A 45 0.60 -5.40 -5.84
C GLY A 45 1.43 -5.64 -7.09
N GLU A 46 0.80 -6.24 -8.10
CA GLU A 46 1.43 -6.68 -9.35
C GLU A 46 2.50 -5.66 -9.82
N PRO A 47 3.75 -6.09 -10.10
CA PRO A 47 4.84 -5.18 -10.44
C PRO A 47 4.60 -4.41 -11.76
N GLU A 48 3.64 -4.83 -12.56
CA GLU A 48 3.18 -4.14 -13.78
C GLU A 48 1.96 -3.23 -13.57
N TYR A 49 1.39 -3.18 -12.36
CA TYR A 49 0.22 -2.36 -12.07
C TYR A 49 0.60 -1.06 -11.39
N ASP A 50 0.58 0.02 -12.17
CA ASP A 50 0.71 1.38 -11.67
C ASP A 50 -0.60 1.82 -11.01
N TYR A 51 -0.67 1.73 -9.67
CA TYR A 51 -1.82 2.25 -8.93
C TYR A 51 -1.95 3.75 -9.12
N THR A 52 -3.17 4.23 -9.41
CA THR A 52 -3.44 5.67 -9.46
C THR A 52 -3.69 6.23 -8.07
N ARG A 53 -3.63 7.57 -7.94
CA ARG A 53 -3.95 8.23 -6.68
C ARG A 53 -5.37 7.90 -6.19
N GLU A 54 -6.33 7.75 -7.10
CA GLU A 54 -7.73 7.43 -6.77
C GLU A 54 -7.85 6.03 -6.17
N GLU A 55 -7.19 5.03 -6.76
CA GLU A 55 -7.17 3.67 -6.22
C GLU A 55 -6.51 3.59 -4.85
N ILE A 56 -5.42 4.34 -4.67
CA ILE A 56 -4.78 4.46 -3.35
C ILE A 56 -5.76 5.07 -2.34
N LEU A 57 -6.50 6.11 -2.71
CA LEU A 57 -7.49 6.73 -1.82
C LEU A 57 -8.64 5.78 -1.49
N GLU A 58 -9.12 4.99 -2.45
CA GLU A 58 -10.15 3.97 -2.22
C GLU A 58 -9.65 2.84 -1.31
N LEU A 59 -8.41 2.40 -1.52
CA LEU A 59 -7.75 1.40 -0.68
C LEU A 59 -7.58 1.91 0.76
N LEU A 60 -7.17 3.18 0.92
CA LEU A 60 -7.10 3.84 2.22
C LEU A 60 -8.47 4.03 2.87
N SER A 61 -9.50 4.35 2.10
CA SER A 61 -10.88 4.44 2.58
C SER A 61 -11.33 3.11 3.15
N THR A 62 -11.07 2.00 2.44
CA THR A 62 -11.41 0.64 2.89
C THR A 62 -10.66 0.25 4.17
N ILE A 63 -9.39 0.65 4.29
CA ILE A 63 -8.58 0.45 5.49
C ILE A 63 -9.15 1.23 6.69
N SER A 64 -9.53 2.48 6.46
CA SER A 64 -10.13 3.34 7.48
C SER A 64 -11.49 2.81 7.93
N ASP A 65 -12.34 2.43 6.98
CA ASP A 65 -13.71 1.95 7.25
C ASP A 65 -13.67 0.60 8.00
N GLY A 66 -12.81 -0.32 7.60
CA GLY A 66 -12.57 -1.59 8.30
C GLY A 66 -11.92 -1.45 9.69
N SER A 67 -11.42 -0.26 10.05
CA SER A 67 -10.93 0.04 11.40
C SER A 67 -12.02 0.55 12.36
N SER A 68 -13.20 0.91 11.82
CA SER A 68 -14.40 1.35 12.56
C SER A 68 -15.20 0.17 13.15
N GLY A 69 -14.51 -0.89 13.54
CA GLY A 69 -15.11 -1.96 14.36
C GLY A 69 -14.94 -1.60 15.82
N THR A 70 -15.96 -0.89 16.35
CA THR A 70 -16.45 -0.81 17.75
C THR A 70 -15.48 -0.58 18.89
#